data_AF-A0AAV5SNA1-F1
#
_entry.id   AF-A0AAV5SNA1-F1
#
_cell.length_a   1.000
_cell.length_b   1.000
_cell.length_c   1.000
_cell.angle_alpha   90.00
_cell.angle_beta   90.00
_cell.angle_gamma   90.00
#
_symmetry.space_group_name_H-M   'P 1'
#
loop_
_entity.id
_entity.type
_entity.pdbx_description
1 polymer ?
#
loop_
_entity_poly.entity_id
_entity_poly.type
_entity_poly.pdbx_seq_one_letter_code
_entity_poly.pdbx_strand_id
1 'polypeptide(L)'
;QFGFIHESVRQLMIRKYGEEFWQKVLVRAGFEAGKENIVNHYYADSDTYLLVDAVSVISKMPREQVWEMYGSFLIEYTMEIGWDDLIRSMSPDLKGFLDNLDSLHYFIDHVVYKANLRGPSFRCEENADGSITLHYY
;
A
#
# COMPACT_ATOMS: atom_id res chain seq x y z
N GLN A 1 1.40 -7.99 -6.81
CA GLN A 1 0.83 -6.66 -6.52
C GLN A 1 1.03 -5.65 -7.65
N PHE A 2 0.16 -4.64 -7.71
CA PHE A 2 0.27 -3.52 -8.66
C PHE A 2 1.51 -2.66 -8.36
N GLY A 3 2.23 -2.21 -9.40
CA GLY A 3 3.53 -1.54 -9.26
C GLY A 3 3.49 -0.24 -8.47
N PHE A 4 2.32 0.40 -8.35
CA PHE A 4 2.10 1.51 -7.43
C PHE A 4 2.45 1.17 -5.97
N ILE A 5 2.22 -0.08 -5.54
CA ILE A 5 2.59 -0.58 -4.20
C ILE A 5 4.12 -0.53 -4.04
N HIS A 6 4.86 -0.97 -5.04
CA HIS A 6 6.32 -0.95 -4.99
C HIS A 6 6.86 0.48 -5.06
N GLU A 7 6.25 1.36 -5.86
CA GLU A 7 6.62 2.78 -5.89
C GLU A 7 6.37 3.46 -4.54
N SER A 8 5.24 3.20 -3.88
CA SER A 8 4.96 3.75 -2.56
C SER A 8 5.92 3.22 -1.49
N VAL A 9 6.33 1.94 -1.53
CA VAL A 9 7.41 1.41 -0.68
C VAL A 9 8.74 2.13 -0.96
N ARG A 10 9.11 2.32 -2.24
CA ARG A 10 10.32 3.06 -2.63
C ARG A 10 10.31 4.48 -2.07
N GLN A 11 9.21 5.21 -2.24
CA GLN A 11 9.06 6.58 -1.75
C GLN A 11 9.19 6.65 -0.23
N LEU A 12 8.57 5.72 0.50
CA LEU A 12 8.71 5.62 1.94
C LEU A 12 10.18 5.43 2.35
N MET A 13 10.87 4.47 1.72
CA MET A 13 12.26 4.15 2.06
C MET A 13 13.21 5.32 1.74
N ILE A 14 13.03 5.97 0.60
CA ILE A 14 13.88 7.11 0.19
C ILE A 14 13.65 8.31 1.11
N ARG A 15 12.39 8.64 1.42
CA ARG A 15 12.09 9.78 2.31
C ARG A 15 12.64 9.55 3.72
N LYS A 16 12.64 8.31 4.21
CA LYS A 16 13.06 7.97 5.58
C LYS A 16 14.56 7.71 5.71
N TYR A 17 15.17 7.07 4.73
CA TYR A 17 16.54 6.53 4.83
C TYR A 17 17.46 6.93 3.66
N GLY A 18 16.95 7.61 2.64
CA GLY A 18 17.70 8.07 1.47
C GLY A 18 17.92 7.02 0.38
N GLU A 19 18.41 7.47 -0.77
CA GLU A 19 18.66 6.64 -1.96
C GLU A 19 19.66 5.51 -1.70
N GLU A 20 20.72 5.75 -0.92
CA GLU A 20 21.72 4.72 -0.61
C GLU A 20 21.12 3.52 0.13
N PHE A 21 20.13 3.76 0.99
CA PHE A 21 19.41 2.70 1.67
C PHE A 21 18.60 1.89 0.66
N TRP A 22 17.87 2.57 -0.23
CA TRP A 22 17.07 1.91 -1.25
C TRP A 22 17.90 1.03 -2.17
N GLN A 23 19.08 1.51 -2.61
CA GLN A 23 19.97 0.70 -3.44
C GLN A 23 20.41 -0.60 -2.74
N LYS A 24 20.67 -0.58 -1.43
CA LYS A 24 20.97 -1.80 -0.65
C LYS A 24 19.77 -2.75 -0.60
N VAL A 25 18.55 -2.22 -0.50
CA VAL A 25 17.30 -3.00 -0.53
C VAL A 25 17.17 -3.71 -1.86
N LEU A 26 17.36 -3.02 -2.99
CA LEU A 26 17.26 -3.62 -4.32
C LEU A 26 18.26 -4.76 -4.52
N VAL A 27 19.53 -4.54 -4.17
CA VAL A 27 20.57 -5.56 -4.24
C VAL A 27 20.20 -6.80 -3.42
N ARG A 28 19.66 -6.60 -2.22
CA ARG A 28 19.25 -7.71 -1.35
C ARG A 28 18.01 -8.44 -1.86
N ALA A 29 17.04 -7.71 -2.37
CA ALA A 29 15.79 -8.26 -2.89
C ALA A 29 15.95 -8.89 -4.29
N GLY A 30 17.10 -8.67 -4.94
CA GLY A 30 17.39 -9.22 -6.27
C GLY A 30 16.75 -8.44 -7.42
N PHE A 31 16.44 -7.15 -7.20
CA PHE A 31 15.88 -6.27 -8.23
C PHE A 31 16.95 -5.45 -8.94
N GLU A 32 16.75 -5.25 -10.23
CA GLU A 32 17.48 -4.26 -11.03
C GLU A 32 16.82 -2.89 -10.86
N ALA A 33 17.62 -1.86 -10.59
CA ALA A 33 17.13 -0.50 -10.39
C ALA A 33 16.36 0.02 -11.62
N GLY A 34 15.19 0.61 -11.37
CA GLY A 34 14.27 1.10 -12.38
C GLY A 34 13.29 0.05 -12.92
N LYS A 35 13.41 -1.22 -12.50
CA LYS A 35 12.47 -2.29 -12.87
C LYS A 35 11.58 -2.72 -11.72
N GLU A 36 11.85 -2.29 -10.50
CA GLU A 36 11.16 -2.73 -9.31
C GLU A 36 9.80 -2.06 -9.06
N ASN A 37 9.55 -0.89 -9.66
CA ASN A 37 8.48 0.03 -9.29
C ASN A 37 7.74 0.62 -10.51
N ILE A 38 7.67 -0.10 -11.63
CA ILE A 38 6.92 0.35 -12.81
C ILE A 38 5.43 0.40 -12.44
N VAL A 39 4.87 1.60 -12.28
CA VAL A 39 3.55 1.82 -11.67
C VAL A 39 2.45 0.94 -12.27
N ASN A 40 2.37 0.88 -13.61
CA ASN A 40 1.34 0.12 -14.33
C ASN A 40 1.71 -1.35 -14.59
N HIS A 41 2.70 -1.89 -13.88
CA HIS A 41 3.12 -3.29 -13.99
C HIS A 41 2.54 -4.14 -12.86
N TYR A 42 2.34 -5.43 -13.14
CA TYR A 42 1.91 -6.42 -12.15
C TYR A 42 3.09 -7.28 -11.74
N TYR A 43 3.49 -7.13 -10.48
CA TYR A 43 4.50 -7.96 -9.84
C TYR A 43 3.84 -9.17 -9.18
N ALA A 44 4.59 -10.26 -8.99
CA ALA A 44 4.10 -11.36 -8.16
C ALA A 44 4.03 -10.91 -6.70
N ASP A 45 3.17 -11.50 -5.87
CA ASP A 45 3.13 -11.13 -4.45
C ASP A 45 4.44 -11.47 -3.74
N SER A 46 5.10 -12.55 -4.17
CA SER A 46 6.45 -12.90 -3.73
C SER A 46 7.45 -11.77 -3.91
N ASP A 47 7.33 -10.98 -4.97
CA ASP A 47 8.22 -9.85 -5.27
C ASP A 47 8.05 -8.73 -4.23
N THR A 48 6.81 -8.43 -3.85
CA THR A 48 6.50 -7.48 -2.79
C THR A 48 7.05 -7.96 -1.44
N TYR A 49 6.86 -9.24 -1.12
CA TYR A 49 7.43 -9.83 0.10
C TYR A 49 8.97 -9.77 0.11
N LEU A 50 9.63 -10.03 -1.02
CA LEU A 50 11.09 -9.93 -1.11
C LEU A 50 11.60 -8.50 -0.85
N LEU A 51 10.91 -7.48 -1.37
CA LEU A 51 11.24 -6.07 -1.10
C LEU A 51 11.08 -5.74 0.38
N VAL A 52 9.95 -6.11 0.99
CA VAL A 52 9.69 -5.83 2.41
C VAL A 52 10.64 -6.60 3.33
N ASP A 53 10.98 -7.84 2.99
CA ASP A 53 11.98 -8.64 3.69
C ASP A 53 13.37 -8.01 3.63
N ALA A 54 13.74 -7.47 2.48
CA ALA A 54 14.99 -6.75 2.33
C ALA A 54 15.03 -5.48 3.18
N VAL A 55 13.95 -4.70 3.18
CA VAL A 55 13.79 -3.52 4.06
C VAL A 55 13.92 -3.92 5.53
N SER A 56 13.17 -4.95 5.96
CA SER A 56 13.18 -5.46 7.33
C SER A 56 14.59 -5.79 7.80
N VAL A 57 15.36 -6.54 6.99
CA VAL A 57 16.71 -6.94 7.37
C VAL A 57 17.69 -5.77 7.41
N ILE A 58 17.64 -4.86 6.43
CA ILE A 58 18.61 -3.75 6.35
C ILE A 58 18.32 -2.70 7.43
N SER A 59 17.05 -2.41 7.69
CA SER A 59 16.63 -1.49 8.75
C SER A 59 16.66 -2.11 10.15
N LYS A 60 16.81 -3.44 10.24
CA LYS A 60 16.72 -4.23 11.49
C LYS A 60 15.36 -4.07 12.20
N MET A 61 14.29 -3.85 11.43
CA MET A 61 12.93 -3.79 11.93
C MET A 61 12.20 -5.11 11.66
N PRO A 62 11.32 -5.58 12.57
CA PRO A 62 10.39 -6.66 12.27
C PRO A 62 9.54 -6.33 11.04
N ARG A 63 9.13 -7.35 10.27
CA ARG A 63 8.32 -7.16 9.05
C ARG A 63 7.01 -6.45 9.35
N GLU A 64 6.41 -6.78 10.49
CA GLU A 64 5.16 -6.23 10.99
C GLU A 64 5.27 -4.71 11.13
N GLN A 65 6.38 -4.23 11.68
CA GLN A 65 6.64 -2.80 11.82
C GLN A 65 6.87 -2.12 10.45
N VAL A 66 7.46 -2.81 9.47
CA VAL A 66 7.58 -2.30 8.10
C VAL A 66 6.20 -2.15 7.46
N TRP A 67 5.31 -3.13 7.63
CA TRP A 67 3.95 -3.09 7.12
C TRP A 67 3.09 -2.01 7.79
N GLU A 68 3.18 -1.84 9.10
CA GLU A 68 2.48 -0.77 9.82
C GLU A 68 2.94 0.62 9.35
N MET A 69 4.25 0.80 9.21
CA MET A 69 4.83 2.04 8.69
C MET A 69 4.38 2.30 7.25
N TYR A 70 4.34 1.26 6.43
CA TYR A 70 3.86 1.34 5.06
C TYR A 70 2.38 1.71 4.98
N GLY A 71 1.51 1.07 5.77
CA GLY A 71 0.08 1.34 5.78
C GLY A 71 -0.24 2.80 6.12
N SER A 72 0.41 3.35 7.16
CA SER A 72 0.26 4.76 7.52
C SER A 72 0.73 5.69 6.40
N PHE A 73 1.91 5.44 5.85
CA PHE A 73 2.47 6.25 4.76
C PHE A 73 1.63 6.17 3.49
N LEU A 74 1.06 5.01 3.16
CA LEU A 74 0.33 4.80 1.92
C LEU A 74 -0.85 5.76 1.80
N ILE A 75 -1.62 5.95 2.88
CA ILE A 75 -2.76 6.88 2.88
C ILE A 75 -2.27 8.32 2.70
N GLU A 76 -1.25 8.74 3.46
CA GLU A 76 -0.66 10.08 3.35
C GLU A 76 -0.14 10.34 1.93
N TYR A 77 0.67 9.43 1.40
CA TYR A 77 1.27 9.53 0.07
C TYR A 77 0.21 9.54 -1.02
N THR A 78 -0.84 8.72 -0.92
CA THR A 78 -1.92 8.68 -1.91
C THR A 78 -2.67 10.01 -1.95
N MET A 79 -2.92 10.63 -0.79
CA MET A 79 -3.48 11.99 -0.72
C MET A 79 -2.53 13.03 -1.32
N GLU A 80 -1.24 12.98 -1.01
CA GLU A 80 -0.24 13.93 -1.53
C GLU A 80 -0.13 13.94 -3.07
N ILE A 81 -0.32 12.78 -3.71
CA ILE A 81 -0.19 12.65 -5.16
C ILE A 81 -1.49 12.92 -5.93
N GLY A 82 -2.50 13.51 -5.26
CA GLY A 82 -3.69 14.07 -5.90
C GLY A 82 -4.98 13.24 -5.79
N TRP A 83 -5.03 12.29 -4.86
CA TRP A 83 -6.27 11.54 -4.55
C TRP A 83 -6.98 12.05 -3.29
N ASP A 84 -6.55 13.18 -2.74
CA ASP A 84 -7.07 13.74 -1.50
C ASP A 84 -8.56 14.08 -1.60
N ASP A 85 -9.01 14.71 -2.69
CA ASP A 85 -10.43 15.01 -2.91
C ASP A 85 -11.27 13.73 -2.95
N LEU A 86 -10.81 12.69 -3.65
CA LEU A 86 -11.51 11.40 -3.70
C LEU A 86 -11.59 10.76 -2.32
N ILE A 87 -10.46 10.63 -1.63
CA ILE A 87 -10.38 10.01 -0.29
C ILE A 87 -11.30 10.75 0.70
N ARG A 88 -11.27 12.10 0.69
CA ARG A 88 -12.11 12.93 1.57
C ARG A 88 -13.61 12.82 1.25
N SER A 89 -13.96 12.50 0.01
CA SER A 89 -15.35 12.33 -0.41
C SER A 89 -15.98 10.99 0.02
N MET A 90 -15.18 10.01 0.42
CA MET A 90 -15.68 8.66 0.71
C MET A 90 -16.58 8.61 1.94
N SER A 91 -16.18 9.25 3.03
CA SER A 91 -16.94 9.32 4.27
C SER A 91 -16.35 10.35 5.23
N PRO A 92 -17.16 11.03 6.06
CA PRO A 92 -16.67 11.88 7.14
C PRO A 92 -16.17 11.09 8.36
N ASP A 93 -16.43 9.78 8.43
CA ASP A 93 -16.06 8.91 9.55
C ASP A 93 -15.35 7.62 9.10
N LEU A 94 -14.69 6.96 10.07
CA LEU A 94 -13.87 5.77 9.82
C LEU A 94 -14.70 4.58 9.31
N LYS A 95 -15.89 4.33 9.89
CA LYS A 95 -16.72 3.18 9.51
C LYS A 95 -17.14 3.29 8.05
N GLY A 96 -17.71 4.44 7.68
CA GLY A 96 -18.12 4.70 6.30
C GLY A 96 -16.94 4.71 5.34
N PHE A 97 -15.75 5.14 5.78
CA PHE A 97 -14.56 5.07 4.94
C PHE A 97 -14.21 3.60 4.63
N LEU A 98 -14.19 2.74 5.66
CA LEU A 98 -13.90 1.31 5.51
C LEU A 98 -14.96 0.60 4.67
N ASP A 99 -16.25 0.89 4.87
CA ASP A 99 -17.36 0.33 4.08
C ASP A 99 -17.29 0.74 2.59
N ASN A 100 -16.63 1.85 2.26
CA ASN A 100 -16.45 2.32 0.89
C ASN A 100 -15.15 1.85 0.23
N LEU A 101 -14.27 1.13 0.92
CA LEU A 101 -12.98 0.68 0.35
C LEU A 101 -13.17 -0.27 -0.83
N ASP A 102 -14.16 -1.16 -0.80
CA ASP A 102 -14.43 -2.09 -1.90
C ASP A 102 -14.81 -1.32 -3.17
N SER A 103 -15.66 -0.30 -3.03
CA SER A 103 -16.06 0.60 -4.12
C SER A 103 -14.88 1.41 -4.68
N LEU A 104 -14.00 1.90 -3.80
CA LEU A 104 -12.78 2.61 -4.20
C LEU A 104 -11.87 1.69 -5.03
N HIS A 105 -11.58 0.48 -4.53
CA HIS A 105 -10.73 -0.47 -5.24
C HIS A 105 -11.35 -0.89 -6.58
N TYR A 106 -12.66 -1.09 -6.64
CA TYR A 106 -13.36 -1.36 -7.89
C TYR A 106 -13.20 -0.22 -8.91
N PHE A 107 -13.36 1.04 -8.47
CA PHE A 107 -13.16 2.22 -9.32
C PHE A 107 -11.72 2.32 -9.84
N ILE A 108 -10.74 2.18 -8.96
CA ILE A 108 -9.31 2.21 -9.31
C ILE A 108 -9.01 1.13 -10.35
N ASP A 109 -9.55 -0.07 -10.16
CA ASP A 109 -9.32 -1.19 -11.04
C ASP A 109 -9.97 -1.01 -12.42
N HIS A 110 -11.28 -0.80 -12.45
CA HIS A 110 -12.07 -0.89 -13.68
C HIS A 110 -12.07 0.41 -14.47
N VAL A 111 -11.85 1.55 -13.81
CA VAL A 111 -11.95 2.88 -14.44
C VAL A 111 -10.57 3.48 -14.69
N VAL A 112 -9.71 3.48 -13.67
CA VAL A 112 -8.44 4.22 -13.70
C VAL A 112 -7.35 3.42 -14.40
N TYR A 113 -7.07 2.21 -13.92
CA TYR A 113 -6.00 1.38 -14.48
C TYR A 113 -6.49 0.39 -15.54
N LYS A 114 -7.80 0.12 -15.60
CA LYS A 114 -8.42 -0.91 -16.46
C LYS A 114 -7.65 -2.21 -16.37
N ALA A 115 -7.33 -2.55 -15.14
CA ALA A 115 -6.52 -3.67 -14.83
C ALA A 115 -7.43 -4.78 -14.28
N ASN A 116 -6.88 -5.95 -13.96
CA ASN A 116 -7.65 -6.99 -13.25
C ASN A 116 -7.08 -7.06 -11.83
N LEU A 117 -7.14 -5.94 -11.09
CA LEU A 117 -6.69 -5.84 -9.71
C LEU A 117 -7.57 -6.77 -8.88
N ARG A 118 -6.90 -7.65 -8.15
CA ARG A 118 -7.54 -8.36 -7.04
C ARG A 118 -7.54 -7.44 -5.83
N GLY A 119 -8.53 -6.55 -5.77
CA GLY A 119 -8.74 -5.67 -4.63
C GLY A 119 -9.05 -6.46 -3.35
N PRO A 120 -8.67 -5.94 -2.17
CA PRO A 120 -9.16 -6.45 -0.89
C PRO A 120 -10.67 -6.26 -0.78
N SER A 121 -11.32 -7.05 0.08
CA SER A 121 -12.72 -6.83 0.46
C SER A 121 -12.86 -6.64 1.95
N PHE A 122 -13.60 -5.61 2.34
CA PHE A 122 -13.81 -5.19 3.71
C PHE A 122 -15.30 -5.12 4.02
N ARG A 123 -15.65 -5.50 5.25
CA ARG A 123 -16.98 -5.28 5.81
C ARG A 123 -16.87 -4.86 7.26
N CYS A 124 -17.56 -3.79 7.63
CA CYS A 124 -17.67 -3.39 9.04
C CYS A 124 -18.99 -3.88 9.66
N GLU A 125 -18.89 -4.38 10.89
CA GLU A 125 -20.02 -4.62 11.78
C GLU A 125 -19.88 -3.70 13.00
N GLU A 126 -20.93 -2.95 13.31
CA GLU A 126 -20.95 -2.05 14.47
C GLU A 126 -21.49 -2.81 15.69
N ASN A 127 -20.71 -2.81 16.77
CA ASN A 127 -21.05 -3.49 18.00
C ASN A 127 -21.86 -2.56 18.91
N ALA A 128 -22.64 -3.14 19.84
CA ALA A 128 -23.48 -2.37 20.76
C ALA A 128 -22.71 -1.42 21.70
N ASP A 129 -21.40 -1.64 21.88
CA ASP A 129 -20.50 -0.79 22.69
C ASP A 129 -19.85 0.35 21.88
N GLY A 130 -20.21 0.49 20.59
CA GLY A 130 -19.66 1.49 19.68
C GLY A 130 -18.32 1.10 19.06
N SER A 131 -17.80 -0.10 19.34
CA SER A 131 -16.64 -0.64 18.63
C SER A 131 -17.02 -1.15 17.24
N ILE A 132 -16.03 -1.30 16.36
CA ILE A 132 -16.21 -1.81 15.00
C ILE A 132 -15.45 -3.14 14.88
N THR A 133 -16.15 -4.17 14.44
CA THR A 133 -15.55 -5.41 13.96
C THR A 133 -15.28 -5.28 12.46
N LEU A 134 -14.01 -5.31 12.07
CA LEU A 134 -13.60 -5.31 10.66
C LEU A 134 -13.39 -6.74 10.18
N HIS A 135 -14.12 -7.14 9.14
CA HIS A 135 -13.86 -8.35 8.39
C HIS A 135 -13.01 -8.01 7.15
N TYR A 136 -11.86 -8.66 7.02
CA TYR A 136 -10.99 -8.57 5.84
C TYR A 136 -10.89 -9.97 5.20
N TYR A 137 -11.26 -10.10 3.92
CA TYR A 137 -11.35 -11.37 3.18
C TYR A 137 -10.21 -11.57 2.18
#